data_AF-T0RL62-F1
#
_entry.id   AF-T0RL62-F1
#
_cell.length_a   1.000
_cell.length_b   1.000
_cell.length_c   1.000
_cell.angle_alpha   90.00
_cell.angle_beta   90.00
_cell.angle_gamma   90.00
#
_symmetry.space_group_name_H-M   'P 1'
#
loop_
_entity.id
_entity.type
_entity.pdbx_description
1 polymer ?
#
loop_
_entity_poly.entity_id
_entity_poly.type
_entity_poly.pdbx_seq_one_letter_code
_entity_poly.pdbx_strand_id
1 'polypeptide(L)'
;MDSIKAALASSKSEDPADLREPHVVEKVLSDEIDGAWADGKAPIEMITTFLGHLEDEETEEALALAQQILAHEPANQLIKNLQTALQLKLVVDNHAEAHDSSESSDDDEDDEEDEEDEDTDDDGQDNEAMLAEAKDVEL
;
A
#
# COMPACT_ATOMS: atom_id res chain seq x y z
N MET A 1 -41.60 43.67 56.29
CA MET A 1 -41.59 42.20 56.50
C MET A 1 -40.25 41.70 55.98
N ASP A 2 -39.23 41.93 56.79
CA ASP A 2 -37.88 41.42 56.64
C ASP A 2 -37.84 39.96 57.10
N SER A 3 -37.24 39.07 56.29
CA SER A 3 -36.86 37.67 56.58
C SER A 3 -36.59 36.95 55.24
N ILE A 4 -35.48 36.31 54.89
CA ILE A 4 -34.47 35.53 55.63
C ILE A 4 -33.29 35.23 54.65
N LYS A 5 -32.07 35.11 55.22
CA LYS A 5 -30.82 34.45 54.71
C LYS A 5 -29.96 35.23 53.71
N ALA A 6 -28.98 36.01 54.18
CA ALA A 6 -27.70 35.58 54.78
C ALA A 6 -26.81 34.77 53.82
N ALA A 7 -25.68 35.41 53.51
CA ALA A 7 -24.49 34.94 52.81
C ALA A 7 -24.08 33.50 53.08
N LEU A 8 -23.66 32.82 52.01
CA LEU A 8 -22.50 31.93 52.07
C LEU A 8 -21.80 31.94 50.71
N ALA A 9 -20.78 32.78 50.60
CA ALA A 9 -19.69 32.55 49.67
C ALA A 9 -19.02 31.23 50.08
N SER A 10 -18.99 30.24 49.20
CA SER A 10 -17.98 29.19 49.23
C SER A 10 -18.03 28.41 47.91
N SER A 11 -17.07 28.74 47.05
CA SER A 11 -16.32 27.82 46.19
C SER A 11 -17.01 26.50 45.82
N LYS A 12 -17.43 26.35 44.56
CA LYS A 12 -17.64 25.03 43.97
C LYS A 12 -17.20 24.98 42.50
N SER A 13 -15.99 24.46 42.34
CA SER A 13 -15.47 23.68 41.20
C SER A 13 -15.66 24.25 39.80
N GLU A 14 -14.62 24.92 39.31
CA GLU A 14 -14.17 24.68 37.93
C GLU A 14 -13.81 23.19 37.82
N ASP A 15 -14.73 22.39 37.29
CA ASP A 15 -14.47 21.01 36.92
C ASP A 15 -13.77 21.02 35.54
N PRO A 16 -12.50 20.62 35.42
CA PRO A 16 -11.80 20.59 34.13
C PRO A 16 -12.34 19.51 33.18
N ALA A 17 -13.36 18.73 33.58
CA ALA A 17 -13.95 17.69 32.75
C ALA A 17 -15.08 18.16 31.81
N ASP A 18 -15.55 19.42 31.93
CA ASP A 18 -16.66 19.94 31.11
C ASP A 18 -16.19 20.81 29.94
N LEU A 19 -15.14 20.37 29.24
CA LEU A 19 -14.70 20.92 27.94
C LEU A 19 -15.07 20.02 26.76
N ARG A 20 -15.97 19.05 26.98
CA ARG A 20 -16.60 18.29 25.90
C ARG A 20 -17.88 18.98 25.45
N GLU A 21 -17.81 20.29 25.17
CA GLU A 21 -18.72 20.81 24.17
C GLU A 21 -18.49 19.98 22.91
N PRO A 22 -19.50 19.31 22.33
CA PRO A 22 -19.33 18.76 21.01
C PRO A 22 -19.02 19.97 20.13
N HIS A 23 -17.74 20.18 19.82
CA HIS A 23 -17.35 20.85 18.60
C HIS A 23 -17.98 19.99 17.51
N VAL A 24 -19.24 20.27 17.21
CA VAL A 24 -19.86 19.95 15.95
C VAL A 24 -19.02 20.75 14.98
N VAL A 25 -17.94 20.11 14.54
CA VAL A 25 -17.21 20.57 13.37
C VAL A 25 -18.29 20.53 12.31
N GLU A 26 -18.91 21.68 12.03
CA GLU A 26 -19.56 21.94 10.76
C GLU A 26 -18.44 21.77 9.73
N LYS A 27 -18.11 20.51 9.43
CA LYS A 27 -17.47 20.15 8.18
C LYS A 27 -18.49 20.63 7.17
N VAL A 28 -18.21 21.82 6.64
CA VAL A 28 -18.83 22.35 5.44
C VAL A 28 -18.73 21.20 4.45
N LEU A 29 -19.86 20.51 4.27
CA LEU A 29 -20.04 19.54 3.20
C LEU A 29 -20.08 20.39 1.93
N SER A 30 -18.92 20.87 1.51
CA SER A 30 -18.76 21.43 0.18
C SER A 30 -19.19 20.33 -0.79
N ASP A 31 -20.03 20.66 -1.77
CA ASP A 31 -20.55 19.73 -2.80
C ASP A 31 -19.45 18.93 -3.52
N GLU A 32 -18.19 19.35 -3.42
CA GLU A 32 -17.01 18.58 -3.80
C GLU A 32 -16.65 17.52 -2.74
N ILE A 33 -17.56 16.58 -2.48
CA ILE A 33 -17.24 15.38 -1.71
C ILE A 33 -16.53 14.41 -2.66
N ASP A 34 -15.20 14.48 -2.77
CA ASP A 34 -14.39 13.35 -3.27
C ASP A 34 -14.36 12.25 -2.21
N GLY A 35 -15.54 11.70 -1.92
CA GLY A 35 -15.72 10.59 -1.01
C GLY A 35 -15.74 9.28 -1.79
N ALA A 36 -15.57 8.16 -1.09
CA ALA A 36 -15.80 6.81 -1.62
C ALA A 36 -17.24 6.58 -2.14
N TRP A 37 -18.11 7.59 -2.04
CA TRP A 37 -19.52 7.60 -2.42
C TRP A 37 -19.81 8.64 -3.51
N ALA A 38 -18.77 9.28 -4.06
CA ALA A 38 -18.92 10.26 -5.14
C ALA A 38 -19.39 9.60 -6.44
N ASP A 39 -20.03 10.38 -7.31
CA ASP A 39 -20.39 9.90 -8.63
C ASP A 39 -19.15 9.46 -9.43
N GLY A 40 -19.27 8.34 -10.12
CA GLY A 40 -18.16 7.72 -10.86
C GLY A 40 -17.22 6.86 -10.00
N LYS A 41 -17.48 6.71 -8.69
CA LYS A 41 -16.79 5.71 -7.87
C LYS A 41 -17.38 4.32 -8.10
N ALA A 42 -16.55 3.29 -7.94
CA ALA A 42 -16.96 1.90 -8.01
C ALA A 42 -17.89 1.58 -6.83
N PRO A 43 -18.93 0.74 -7.01
CA PRO A 43 -19.80 0.34 -5.92
C PRO A 43 -19.01 -0.28 -4.76
N ILE A 44 -19.37 0.07 -3.51
CA ILE A 44 -18.67 -0.41 -2.33
C ILE A 44 -18.65 -1.95 -2.24
N GLU A 45 -19.74 -2.60 -2.66
CA GLU A 45 -19.85 -4.06 -2.72
C GLU A 45 -18.74 -4.66 -3.60
N MET A 46 -18.44 -4.03 -4.75
CA MET A 46 -17.39 -4.47 -5.67
C MET A 46 -16.00 -4.37 -5.03
N ILE A 47 -15.73 -3.30 -4.29
CA ILE A 47 -14.47 -3.15 -3.54
C ILE A 47 -14.37 -4.21 -2.45
N THR A 48 -15.43 -4.44 -1.68
CA THR A 48 -15.42 -5.44 -0.60
C THR A 48 -15.26 -6.86 -1.13
N THR A 49 -15.89 -7.20 -2.25
CA THR A 49 -15.72 -8.50 -2.90
C THR A 49 -14.30 -8.66 -3.44
N PHE A 50 -13.71 -7.61 -4.00
CA PHE A 50 -12.32 -7.62 -4.45
C PHE A 50 -11.35 -7.89 -3.29
N LEU A 51 -11.57 -7.24 -2.15
CA LEU A 51 -10.77 -7.51 -0.96
C LEU A 51 -10.96 -8.95 -0.44
N GLY A 52 -12.16 -9.51 -0.55
CA GLY A 52 -12.43 -10.93 -0.25
C GLY A 52 -11.59 -11.86 -1.13
N HIS A 53 -11.60 -11.67 -2.45
CA HIS A 53 -10.76 -12.45 -3.37
C HIS A 53 -9.26 -12.34 -3.07
N LEU A 54 -8.79 -11.17 -2.61
CA LEU A 54 -7.40 -11.01 -2.16
C LEU A 54 -7.08 -11.81 -0.89
N GLU A 55 -8.03 -11.86 0.06
CA GLU A 55 -7.88 -12.61 1.31
C GLU A 55 -7.91 -14.12 1.08
N ASP A 56 -8.78 -14.59 0.19
CA ASP A 56 -8.94 -16.00 -0.18
C ASP A 56 -7.92 -16.47 -1.24
N GLU A 57 -6.99 -15.60 -1.64
CA GLU A 57 -5.95 -15.83 -2.65
C GLU A 57 -6.47 -16.19 -4.06
N GLU A 58 -7.74 -15.88 -4.34
CA GLU A 58 -8.44 -16.04 -5.61
C GLU A 58 -7.95 -15.00 -6.64
N THR A 59 -6.74 -15.24 -7.16
CA THR A 59 -5.96 -14.26 -7.93
C THR A 59 -6.61 -13.93 -9.27
N GLU A 60 -7.23 -14.89 -9.95
CA GLU A 60 -7.90 -14.69 -11.23
C GLU A 60 -9.20 -13.87 -11.07
N GLU A 61 -9.98 -14.19 -10.05
CA GLU A 61 -11.22 -13.50 -9.67
C GLU A 61 -10.92 -12.06 -9.25
N ALA A 62 -9.88 -11.86 -8.44
CA ALA A 62 -9.42 -10.54 -8.04
C ALA A 62 -9.00 -9.70 -9.26
N LEU A 63 -8.32 -10.29 -10.25
CA LEU A 63 -7.95 -9.60 -11.49
C LEU A 63 -9.16 -9.19 -12.33
N ALA A 64 -10.13 -10.08 -12.48
CA ALA A 64 -11.36 -9.80 -13.21
C ALA A 64 -12.16 -8.65 -12.54
N LEU A 65 -12.18 -8.64 -11.21
CA LEU A 65 -12.90 -7.60 -10.47
C LEU A 65 -12.14 -6.26 -10.47
N ALA A 66 -10.80 -6.27 -10.43
CA ALA A 66 -9.98 -5.07 -10.58
C ALA A 66 -10.24 -4.37 -11.92
N GLN A 67 -10.42 -5.12 -13.02
CA GLN A 67 -10.78 -4.55 -14.31
C GLN A 67 -12.14 -3.85 -14.29
N GLN A 68 -13.12 -4.45 -13.61
CA GLN A 68 -14.45 -3.85 -13.46
C GLN A 68 -14.39 -2.58 -12.61
N ILE A 69 -13.64 -2.59 -11.50
CA ILE A 69 -13.43 -1.40 -10.67
C ILE A 69 -12.80 -0.27 -11.47
N LEU A 70 -11.79 -0.56 -12.30
CA LEU A 70 -11.14 0.45 -13.15
C LEU A 70 -12.03 0.97 -14.28
N ALA A 71 -13.06 0.24 -14.69
CA ALA A 71 -14.06 0.74 -15.63
C ALA A 71 -14.93 1.84 -15.01
N HIS A 72 -15.16 1.79 -13.70
CA HIS A 72 -15.80 2.87 -12.94
C HIS A 72 -14.80 3.98 -12.59
N GLU A 73 -13.64 3.60 -12.04
CA GLU A 73 -12.62 4.53 -11.55
C GLU A 73 -11.29 4.40 -12.31
N PRO A 74 -11.20 4.89 -13.56
CA PRO A 74 -10.00 4.73 -14.38
C PRO A 74 -8.78 5.48 -13.83
N ALA A 75 -8.98 6.43 -12.92
CA ALA A 75 -7.92 7.18 -12.25
C ALA A 75 -7.42 6.51 -10.95
N ASN A 76 -8.05 5.43 -10.49
CA ASN A 76 -7.69 4.79 -9.23
C ASN A 76 -6.32 4.11 -9.31
N GLN A 77 -5.30 4.76 -8.75
CA GLN A 77 -3.92 4.27 -8.77
C GLN A 77 -3.73 3.03 -7.88
N LEU A 78 -4.48 2.92 -6.79
CA LEU A 78 -4.39 1.78 -5.88
C LEU A 78 -4.77 0.49 -6.62
N ILE A 79 -5.91 0.49 -7.32
CA ILE A 79 -6.40 -0.68 -8.03
C ILE A 79 -5.48 -1.04 -9.21
N LYS A 80 -4.89 -0.06 -9.90
CA LYS A 80 -3.87 -0.33 -10.94
C LYS A 80 -2.63 -1.02 -10.39
N ASN A 81 -2.14 -0.55 -9.24
CA ASN A 81 -0.98 -1.14 -8.60
C ASN A 81 -1.28 -2.56 -8.13
N LEU A 82 -2.44 -2.78 -7.53
CA LEU A 82 -2.88 -4.11 -7.09
C LEU A 82 -3.09 -5.07 -8.27
N GLN A 83 -3.69 -4.61 -9.36
CA GLN A 83 -3.81 -5.40 -10.59
C GLN A 83 -2.44 -5.84 -11.12
N THR A 84 -1.47 -4.94 -11.12
CA THR A 84 -0.09 -5.25 -11.55
C THR A 84 0.54 -6.29 -10.62
N ALA A 85 0.38 -6.14 -9.30
CA ALA A 85 0.89 -7.10 -8.33
C ALA A 85 0.26 -8.49 -8.49
N LEU A 86 -1.04 -8.56 -8.74
CA LEU A 86 -1.77 -9.82 -9.00
C LEU A 86 -1.30 -10.49 -10.28
N GLN A 87 -1.05 -9.73 -11.35
CA GLN A 87 -0.48 -10.27 -12.59
C GLN A 87 0.91 -10.86 -12.35
N LEU A 88 1.74 -10.20 -11.55
CA LEU A 88 3.06 -10.72 -11.17
C LEU A 88 2.94 -12.00 -10.34
N LYS A 89 2.02 -12.05 -9.37
CA LYS A 89 1.74 -13.25 -8.57
C LYS A 89 1.40 -14.43 -9.48
N LEU A 90 0.45 -14.24 -10.41
CA LEU A 90 0.04 -15.28 -11.35
C LEU A 90 1.20 -15.83 -12.19
N VAL A 91 2.11 -14.96 -12.64
CA VAL A 91 3.30 -15.38 -13.40
C VAL A 91 4.25 -16.20 -12.53
N VAL A 92 4.48 -15.79 -11.29
CA VAL A 92 5.36 -16.49 -10.34
C VAL A 92 4.79 -17.86 -9.98
N ASP A 93 3.50 -17.92 -9.63
CA ASP A 93 2.83 -19.16 -9.25
C ASP A 93 2.86 -20.18 -10.40
N ASN A 94 2.60 -19.73 -11.63
CA ASN A 94 2.60 -20.60 -12.80
C ASN A 94 4.02 -21.12 -13.16
N HIS A 95 5.07 -20.35 -12.85
CA HIS A 95 6.46 -20.81 -13.04
C HIS A 95 6.90 -21.79 -11.94
N ALA A 96 6.43 -21.61 -10.70
CA ALA A 96 6.69 -22.53 -9.61
C ALA A 96 6.11 -23.93 -9.90
N GLU A 97 4.86 -23.99 -10.36
CA GLU A 97 4.18 -25.25 -10.71
C GLU A 97 4.83 -25.95 -11.92
N ALA A 98 5.38 -25.18 -12.87
CA ALA A 98 6.08 -25.75 -14.03
C ALA A 98 7.44 -26.37 -13.68
N HIS A 99 8.12 -25.84 -12.65
CA HIS A 99 9.46 -26.29 -12.26
C HIS A 99 9.44 -27.54 -11.35
N ASP A 100 8.32 -27.82 -10.67
CA ASP A 100 8.13 -29.03 -9.85
C ASP A 100 7.77 -30.28 -10.71
N SER A 101 7.40 -30.08 -11.98
CA SER A 101 7.07 -31.16 -12.92
C SER A 101 8.25 -31.62 -13.80
N SER A 102 9.47 -31.15 -13.53
CA SER A 102 10.66 -31.32 -14.39
C SER A 102 11.81 -32.14 -13.77
N GLU A 103 11.63 -32.77 -12.62
CA GLU A 103 12.70 -33.50 -11.89
C GLU A 103 12.50 -35.04 -11.93
N SER A 104 12.29 -35.61 -13.12
CA SER A 104 12.56 -37.05 -13.34
C SER A 104 12.66 -37.41 -14.83
N SER A 105 13.75 -37.02 -15.45
CA SER A 105 14.29 -37.75 -16.61
C SER A 105 15.80 -37.78 -16.48
N ASP A 106 16.24 -38.80 -15.74
CA ASP A 106 17.30 -39.74 -16.12
C ASP A 106 18.07 -39.32 -17.38
N ASP A 107 19.22 -38.67 -17.19
CA ASP A 107 20.26 -38.56 -18.22
C ASP A 107 21.61 -38.76 -17.52
N ASP A 108 21.99 -40.04 -17.45
CA ASP A 108 23.36 -40.52 -17.21
C ASP A 108 24.28 -39.94 -18.31
N GLU A 109 25.09 -38.93 -17.98
CA GLU A 109 26.36 -38.70 -18.69
C GLU A 109 27.48 -38.42 -17.67
N ASP A 110 28.25 -39.47 -17.39
CA ASP A 110 29.66 -39.41 -16.98
C ASP A 110 30.42 -38.44 -17.91
N ASP A 111 31.06 -37.40 -17.38
CA ASP A 111 32.36 -36.96 -17.91
C ASP A 111 33.16 -36.11 -16.90
N GLU A 112 34.12 -36.81 -16.29
CA GLU A 112 35.49 -36.46 -15.93
C GLU A 112 35.88 -35.02 -15.47
N GLU A 113 36.55 -35.04 -14.31
CA GLU A 113 37.50 -34.11 -13.71
C GLU A 113 38.19 -33.12 -14.66
N ASP A 114 38.17 -31.82 -14.33
CA ASP A 114 39.41 -31.04 -14.37
C ASP A 114 39.43 -29.93 -13.33
N GLU A 115 40.52 -29.93 -12.58
CA GLU A 115 40.92 -28.95 -11.57
C GLU A 115 41.46 -27.72 -12.30
N GLU A 116 41.09 -26.51 -11.89
CA GLU A 116 42.07 -25.41 -11.80
C GLU A 116 41.51 -24.24 -10.98
N ASP A 117 42.03 -24.19 -9.76
CA ASP A 117 41.99 -23.11 -8.79
C ASP A 117 42.93 -21.98 -9.26
N GLU A 118 42.37 -20.87 -9.74
CA GLU A 118 43.12 -19.62 -9.92
C GLU A 118 42.48 -18.48 -9.11
N ASP A 119 42.90 -18.43 -7.84
CA ASP A 119 43.01 -17.23 -7.03
C ASP A 119 43.55 -16.05 -7.86
N THR A 120 42.73 -15.02 -8.07
CA THR A 120 43.22 -13.70 -8.44
C THR A 120 42.72 -12.66 -7.45
N ASP A 121 43.48 -12.52 -6.38
CA ASP A 121 43.57 -11.31 -5.54
C ASP A 121 43.95 -10.11 -6.44
N ASP A 122 43.06 -9.12 -6.58
CA ASP A 122 43.42 -7.77 -7.04
C ASP A 122 42.86 -6.74 -6.06
N ASP A 123 43.62 -6.56 -4.97
CA ASP A 123 43.57 -5.42 -4.06
C ASP A 123 44.10 -4.16 -4.78
N GLY A 124 43.21 -3.22 -5.10
CA GLY A 124 43.53 -2.11 -6.01
C GLY A 124 42.87 -0.74 -5.76
N GLN A 125 42.80 -0.32 -4.49
CA GLN A 125 42.87 1.09 -4.04
C GLN A 125 41.72 2.09 -4.36
N ASP A 126 41.18 2.60 -3.25
CA ASP A 126 40.63 3.94 -3.03
C ASP A 126 41.08 5.03 -4.03
N ASN A 127 40.12 5.70 -4.65
CA ASN A 127 40.24 7.12 -5.00
C ASN A 127 38.85 7.77 -4.98
N GLU A 128 38.53 8.38 -3.85
CA GLU A 128 38.58 9.84 -3.69
C GLU A 128 37.37 10.55 -4.32
N ALA A 129 36.42 10.83 -3.43
CA ALA A 129 35.44 11.88 -3.59
C ALA A 129 36.10 13.17 -4.07
N MET A 130 35.66 13.73 -5.19
CA MET A 130 35.67 15.17 -5.53
C MET A 130 35.27 15.34 -7.00
N LEU A 131 34.05 15.80 -7.27
CA LEU A 131 33.79 17.12 -7.88
C LEU A 131 32.34 17.21 -8.34
N ALA A 132 31.65 18.19 -7.79
CA ALA A 132 30.51 18.81 -8.41
C ALA A 132 30.89 19.34 -9.81
N GLU A 133 30.06 19.12 -10.82
CA GLU A 133 29.91 20.07 -11.91
C GLU A 133 28.44 20.14 -12.33
N ALA A 134 27.79 21.22 -11.85
CA ALA A 134 26.55 21.72 -12.40
C ALA A 134 26.79 22.30 -13.80
N LYS A 135 25.91 21.96 -14.74
CA LYS A 135 25.59 22.67 -15.98
C LYS A 135 24.18 22.17 -16.33
N ASP A 136 23.07 22.89 -16.15
CA ASP A 136 22.79 24.30 -16.41
C ASP A 136 23.36 24.77 -17.75
N VAL A 137 22.66 24.37 -18.80
CA VAL A 137 22.69 25.01 -20.12
C VAL A 137 21.25 25.45 -20.40
N GLU A 138 20.86 26.56 -19.80
CA GLU A 138 19.90 27.49 -20.40
C GLU A 138 20.69 28.50 -21.23
N LEU A 139 20.49 28.46 -22.55
CA LEU A 139 20.32 29.56 -23.52
C LEU A 139 20.63 29.09 -24.94
#